data_AF-A0A178M3T2-F1
#
_entry.id   AF-A0A178M3T2-F1
#
_cell.length_a   1.000
_cell.length_b   1.000
_cell.length_c   1.000
_cell.angle_alpha   90.00
_cell.angle_beta   90.00
_cell.angle_gamma   90.00
#
_symmetry.space_group_name_H-M   'P 1'
#
loop_
_entity.id
_entity.type
_entity.pdbx_description
1 polymer ?
#
loop_
_entity_poly.entity_id
_entity_poly.type
_entity_poly.pdbx_seq_one_letter_code
_entity_poly.pdbx_strand_id
1 'polypeptide(L)'
;MRDSGVHRSFGHRHPVVTVLAAVTAAWWLWQGWYEALAVVVVIGLIAVARKRRRTAILRDAGLRARADYEHRLSLAGDPRGLYGRYSPAGPNWYPDPQNPRWLRYFDGLAWTPHVVRR
;
A
#
# COMPACT_ATOMS: atom_id res chain seq x y z
N MET A 1 -13.46 -15.56 -2.70
CA MET A 1 -12.25 -15.95 -1.95
C MET A 1 -11.04 -15.56 -2.77
N ARG A 2 -10.17 -14.68 -2.27
CA ARG A 2 -8.96 -14.22 -2.97
C ARG A 2 -7.75 -14.72 -2.19
N ASP A 3 -6.89 -15.46 -2.86
CA ASP A 3 -5.65 -15.98 -2.33
C ASP A 3 -4.75 -14.84 -1.87
N SER A 4 -4.60 -14.71 -0.56
CA SER A 4 -3.57 -13.90 0.08
C SER A 4 -2.22 -14.55 -0.20
N GLY A 5 -1.57 -14.09 -1.27
CA GLY A 5 -0.18 -14.39 -1.59
C GLY A 5 0.73 -13.91 -0.46
N VAL A 6 0.97 -14.80 0.50
CA VAL A 6 1.95 -14.66 1.56
C VAL A 6 3.28 -14.33 0.90
N HIS A 7 3.71 -13.08 1.02
CA HIS A 7 5.03 -12.64 0.58
C HIS A 7 6.06 -13.33 1.47
N ARG A 8 6.44 -14.57 1.12
CA ARG A 8 7.56 -15.28 1.74
C ARG A 8 8.78 -14.39 1.66
N SER A 9 9.28 -13.98 2.81
CA SER A 9 10.41 -13.06 2.92
C SER A 9 11.62 -13.65 2.19
N PHE A 10 12.34 -12.80 1.47
CA PHE A 10 13.54 -13.17 0.72
C PHE A 10 14.62 -13.84 1.60
N GLY A 11 14.55 -13.68 2.93
CA GLY A 11 15.48 -14.27 3.89
C GLY A 11 15.45 -15.80 3.93
N HIS A 12 14.31 -16.45 3.67
CA HIS A 12 14.23 -17.91 3.64
C HIS A 12 14.61 -18.54 2.29
N ARG A 13 14.77 -17.75 1.22
CA ARG A 13 15.05 -18.30 -0.11
C ARG A 13 16.52 -18.61 -0.36
N HIS A 14 17.44 -17.99 0.37
CA HIS A 14 18.88 -18.16 0.15
C HIS A 14 19.68 -18.34 1.45
N PRO A 15 19.33 -19.33 2.30
CA PRO A 15 20.06 -19.58 3.56
C PRO A 15 21.55 -19.80 3.32
N VAL A 16 21.90 -20.44 2.20
CA VAL A 16 23.30 -20.68 1.78
C VAL A 16 24.08 -19.38 1.62
N VAL A 17 23.52 -18.33 1.02
CA VAL A 17 24.23 -17.06 0.80
C VAL A 17 24.48 -16.33 2.12
N THR A 18 23.53 -16.36 3.05
CA THR A 18 23.71 -15.83 4.41
C THR A 18 24.77 -16.59 5.19
N VAL A 19 24.80 -17.92 5.11
CA VAL A 19 25.82 -18.73 5.78
C VAL A 19 27.19 -18.46 5.17
N LEU A 20 27.29 -18.40 3.85
CA LEU A 20 28.56 -18.09 3.17
C LEU A 20 29.07 -16.70 3.57
N ALA A 21 28.19 -15.69 3.57
CA ALA A 21 28.54 -14.34 4.00
C ALA A 21 28.99 -14.29 5.46
N ALA A 22 28.34 -15.02 6.37
CA ALA A 22 28.71 -15.10 7.78
C ALA A 22 30.07 -15.78 7.98
N VAL A 23 30.33 -16.88 7.26
CA VAL A 23 31.60 -17.60 7.29
C VAL A 23 32.74 -16.75 6.74
N THR A 24 32.53 -16.06 5.61
CA THR A 24 33.52 -15.13 5.05
C THR A 24 33.78 -13.96 5.98
N ALA A 25 32.75 -13.44 6.65
CA ALA A 25 32.89 -12.38 7.63
C ALA A 25 33.72 -12.83 8.85
N ALA A 26 33.44 -14.01 9.39
CA ALA A 26 34.20 -14.58 10.51
C ALA A 26 35.67 -14.83 10.13
N TRP A 27 35.92 -15.29 8.90
CA TRP A 27 37.28 -15.50 8.38
C TRP A 27 38.07 -14.18 8.27
N TRP A 28 37.46 -13.13 7.70
CA TRP A 28 38.10 -11.81 7.62
C TRP A 28 38.30 -11.14 8.98
N LEU A 29 37.44 -11.41 9.95
CA LEU A 29 37.59 -10.94 11.33
C LEU A 29 38.83 -11.56 12.00
N TRP A 30 39.08 -12.84 11.74
CA TRP A 30 40.29 -13.53 12.21
C TRP A 30 41.54 -12.99 11.51
N GLN A 31 41.46 -12.65 10.22
CA GLN A 31 42.57 -12.09 9.45
C GLN A 31 42.89 -10.61 9.79
N GLY A 32 42.07 -9.93 10.61
CA GLY A 32 42.27 -8.54 11.03
C GLY A 32 41.85 -7.49 10.00
N TRP A 33 41.10 -7.86 8.96
CA TRP A 33 40.69 -6.98 7.86
C TRP A 33 39.31 -6.36 8.10
N TYR A 34 39.21 -5.48 9.10
CA TYR A 34 37.94 -4.84 9.51
C TYR A 34 37.40 -3.83 8.48
N GLU A 35 38.28 -3.10 7.81
CA GLU A 35 37.91 -2.08 6.81
C GLU A 35 37.13 -2.68 5.64
N ALA A 36 37.59 -3.82 5.12
CA ALA A 36 36.94 -4.47 4.00
C ALA A 36 35.55 -5.02 4.38
N LEU A 37 35.37 -5.52 5.61
CA LEU A 37 34.05 -5.93 6.11
C LEU A 37 33.09 -4.76 6.26
N ALA A 38 33.56 -3.64 6.81
CA ALA A 38 32.74 -2.45 6.97
C ALA A 38 32.22 -1.96 5.61
N VAL A 39 33.07 -1.91 4.58
CA VAL A 39 32.68 -1.50 3.23
C VAL A 39 31.63 -2.45 2.63
N VAL A 40 31.80 -3.76 2.75
CA VAL A 40 30.83 -4.75 2.23
C VAL A 40 29.47 -4.61 2.92
N VAL A 41 29.45 -4.45 4.24
CA VAL A 41 28.21 -4.25 5.00
C VAL A 41 27.52 -2.95 4.59
N VAL A 42 28.26 -1.85 4.47
CA VAL A 42 27.72 -0.55 4.05
C VAL A 42 27.14 -0.62 2.64
N ILE A 43 27.85 -1.24 1.69
CA ILE A 43 27.35 -1.44 0.32
C ILE A 43 26.08 -2.30 0.32
N GLY A 44 26.06 -3.39 1.11
CA GLY A 44 24.90 -4.24 1.26
C GLY A 44 23.69 -3.49 1.82
N LEU A 45 23.88 -2.68 2.87
CA LEU A 45 22.84 -1.82 3.44
C LEU A 45 22.32 -0.80 2.45
N ILE A 46 23.21 -0.13 1.70
CA ILE A 46 22.83 0.85 0.66
C ILE A 46 22.00 0.17 -0.44
N ALA A 47 22.42 -1.01 -0.90
CA ALA A 47 21.71 -1.77 -1.92
C ALA A 47 20.31 -2.19 -1.46
N VAL A 48 20.19 -2.68 -0.22
CA VAL A 48 18.90 -3.04 0.39
C VAL A 48 18.01 -1.81 0.56
N ALA A 49 18.55 -0.69 1.05
CA ALA A 49 17.82 0.55 1.21
C ALA A 49 17.30 1.08 -0.15
N ARG A 50 18.14 1.06 -1.20
CA ARG A 50 17.72 1.43 -2.56
C ARG A 50 16.63 0.52 -3.11
N LYS A 51 16.73 -0.79 -2.90
CA LYS A 51 15.71 -1.76 -3.31
C LYS A 51 14.38 -1.51 -2.61
N ARG A 52 14.40 -1.24 -1.29
CA ARG A 52 13.21 -0.89 -0.51
C ARG A 52 12.56 0.43 -0.98
N ARG A 53 13.37 1.44 -1.31
CA ARG A 53 12.88 2.71 -1.86
C ARG A 53 12.17 2.53 -3.20
N ARG A 54 12.70 1.71 -4.11
CA ARG A 54 12.07 1.43 -5.41
C ARG A 54 10.68 0.78 -5.27
N THR A 55 10.50 -0.10 -4.29
CA THR A 55 9.19 -0.74 -4.05
C THR A 55 8.16 0.19 -3.41
N ALA A 56 8.60 1.20 -2.64
CA ALA A 56 7.71 2.18 -2.02
C ALA A 56 7.13 3.15 -3.06
N ILE A 57 7.97 3.63 -4.00
CA ILE A 57 7.56 4.60 -5.04
C ILE A 57 6.38 4.08 -5.88
N LEU A 58 6.39 2.80 -6.26
CA LEU A 58 5.31 2.20 -7.06
C LEU A 58 4.00 2.05 -6.27
N ARG A 59 4.07 1.82 -4.95
CA ARG A 59 2.89 1.74 -4.08
C ARG A 59 2.26 3.12 -3.90
N ASP A 60 3.07 4.13 -3.64
CA ASP A 60 2.60 5.51 -3.43
C ASP A 60 2.01 6.10 -4.71
N ALA A 61 2.59 5.80 -5.88
CA ALA A 61 2.05 6.22 -7.17
C ALA A 61 0.65 5.63 -7.42
N GLY A 62 0.43 4.36 -7.07
CA GLY A 62 -0.87 3.72 -7.17
C GLY A 62 -1.93 4.32 -6.23
N LEU A 63 -1.54 4.71 -5.00
CA LEU A 63 -2.44 5.37 -4.05
C LEU A 63 -2.85 6.77 -4.51
N ARG A 64 -1.91 7.56 -5.04
CA ARG A 64 -2.21 8.90 -5.59
C ARG A 64 -3.15 8.81 -6.78
N ALA A 65 -2.83 7.96 -7.77
CA ALA A 65 -3.68 7.79 -8.95
C ALA A 65 -5.11 7.34 -8.59
N ARG A 66 -5.24 6.55 -7.51
CA ARG A 66 -6.55 6.13 -7.00
C ARG A 66 -7.30 7.26 -6.31
N ALA A 67 -6.62 8.04 -5.46
CA ALA A 67 -7.22 9.21 -4.82
C ALA A 67 -7.73 10.22 -5.86
N ASP A 68 -6.95 10.46 -6.93
CA ASP A 68 -7.33 11.36 -8.03
C ASP A 68 -8.54 10.85 -8.83
N TYR A 69 -8.68 9.52 -8.96
CA TYR A 69 -9.85 8.90 -9.58
C TYR A 69 -11.10 9.04 -8.71
N GLU A 70 -11.00 8.73 -7.42
CA GLU A 70 -12.10 8.85 -6.45
C GLU A 70 -12.54 10.31 -6.28
N HIS A 71 -11.59 11.26 -6.28
CA HIS A 71 -11.88 12.70 -6.23
C HIS A 71 -12.68 13.17 -7.46
N ARG A 72 -12.28 12.76 -8.68
CA ARG A 72 -13.03 13.10 -9.90
C ARG A 72 -14.45 12.53 -9.91
N LEU A 73 -14.63 11.31 -9.43
CA LEU A 73 -15.97 10.70 -9.28
C LEU A 73 -16.84 11.47 -8.29
N SER A 74 -16.26 11.89 -7.16
CA SER A 74 -16.97 12.72 -6.17
C SER A 74 -17.40 14.06 -6.77
N LEU A 75 -16.56 14.69 -7.58
CA LEU A 75 -16.91 15.92 -8.29
C LEU A 75 -18.01 15.70 -9.35
N ALA A 76 -18.03 14.54 -10.00
CA ALA A 76 -19.08 14.14 -10.94
C ALA A 76 -20.40 13.77 -10.24
N GLY A 77 -20.45 13.70 -8.91
CA GLY A 77 -21.62 13.28 -8.15
C GLY A 77 -21.90 11.78 -8.21
N ASP A 78 -20.95 10.97 -8.68
CA ASP A 78 -21.08 9.52 -8.70
C ASP A 78 -20.96 8.96 -7.26
N PRO A 79 -21.91 8.13 -6.78
CA PRO A 79 -21.83 7.47 -5.48
C PRO A 79 -20.49 6.74 -5.23
N ARG A 80 -19.86 6.21 -6.28
CA ARG A 80 -18.59 5.48 -6.18
C ARG A 80 -17.42 6.37 -5.75
N GLY A 81 -17.52 7.70 -5.90
CA GLY A 81 -16.51 8.64 -5.43
C GLY A 81 -16.45 8.73 -3.90
N LEU A 82 -17.59 8.60 -3.22
CA LEU A 82 -17.68 8.72 -1.75
C LEU A 82 -17.50 7.38 -1.03
N TYR A 83 -18.05 6.30 -1.59
CA TYR A 83 -18.01 4.96 -0.96
C TYR A 83 -16.97 4.01 -1.59
N GLY A 84 -16.27 4.45 -2.63
CA GLY A 84 -15.24 3.66 -3.31
C GLY A 84 -15.78 2.35 -3.89
N ARG A 85 -15.10 1.24 -3.60
CA ARG A 85 -15.51 -0.11 -4.04
C ARG A 85 -16.72 -0.67 -3.29
N TYR A 86 -17.20 0.00 -2.25
CA TYR A 86 -18.32 -0.45 -1.45
C TYR A 86 -19.55 0.36 -1.86
N SER A 87 -20.25 -0.08 -2.91
CA SER A 87 -21.52 0.57 -3.26
C SER A 87 -22.52 0.44 -2.09
N PRO A 88 -23.37 1.45 -1.84
CA PRO A 88 -24.47 1.32 -0.88
C PRO A 88 -25.25 0.02 -1.14
N ALA A 89 -25.47 -0.79 -0.10
CA ALA A 89 -25.93 -2.18 -0.22
C ALA A 89 -27.35 -2.36 -0.81
N GLY A 90 -28.08 -1.26 -1.03
CA GLY A 90 -29.41 -1.26 -1.60
C GLY A 90 -30.10 0.09 -1.37
N PRO A 91 -31.41 0.18 -1.64
CA PRO A 91 -32.16 1.40 -1.42
C PRO A 91 -32.26 1.73 0.08
N ASN A 92 -31.67 2.85 0.52
CA ASN A 92 -31.72 3.29 1.92
C ASN A 92 -31.33 4.77 2.06
N TRP A 93 -31.48 5.31 3.27
CA TRP A 93 -30.94 6.61 3.67
C TRP A 93 -29.44 6.50 3.98
N TYR A 94 -28.64 7.31 3.31
CA TYR A 94 -27.19 7.38 3.49
C TYR A 94 -26.75 8.83 3.73
N PRO A 95 -25.59 9.08 4.38
CA PRO A 95 -25.05 10.44 4.51
C PRO A 95 -24.92 11.11 3.13
N ASP A 96 -25.44 12.32 3.01
CA ASP A 96 -25.42 13.04 1.73
C ASP A 96 -23.96 13.33 1.30
N PRO A 97 -23.54 12.89 0.10
CA PRO A 97 -22.19 13.12 -0.41
C PRO A 97 -21.81 14.61 -0.50
N GLN A 98 -22.78 15.52 -0.60
CA GLN A 98 -22.52 16.96 -0.67
C GLN A 98 -22.54 17.64 0.71
N ASN A 99 -23.34 17.12 1.66
CA ASN A 99 -23.47 17.70 2.99
C ASN A 99 -23.59 16.61 4.07
N PRO A 100 -22.52 16.30 4.82
CA PRO A 100 -22.51 15.20 5.78
C PRO A 100 -23.51 15.34 6.94
N ARG A 101 -24.12 16.52 7.11
CA ARG A 101 -25.15 16.77 8.13
C ARG A 101 -26.53 16.26 7.72
N TRP A 102 -26.72 15.95 6.44
CA TRP A 102 -27.98 15.52 5.86
C TRP A 102 -27.86 14.05 5.43
N LEU A 103 -29.00 13.37 5.38
CA LEU A 103 -29.18 12.05 4.82
C LEU A 103 -29.88 12.20 3.48
N ARG A 104 -29.38 11.54 2.43
CA ARG A 104 -29.99 11.50 1.11
C ARG A 104 -30.45 10.07 0.81
N TYR A 105 -31.60 9.92 0.19
CA TYR A 105 -32.11 8.59 -0.16
C TYR A 105 -31.46 8.11 -1.47
N PHE A 106 -30.85 6.93 -1.42
CA PHE A 106 -30.34 6.20 -2.57
C PHE A 106 -31.39 5.15 -2.96
N ASP A 107 -31.76 5.06 -4.23
CA ASP A 107 -32.81 4.14 -4.71
C ASP A 107 -32.28 2.80 -5.22
N GLY A 108 -30.97 2.56 -5.09
CA GLY A 108 -30.28 1.38 -5.62
C GLY A 108 -29.63 1.60 -6.99
N LEU A 109 -30.03 2.64 -7.73
CA LEU A 109 -29.47 3.00 -9.03
C LEU A 109 -28.80 4.38 -9.00
N ALA A 110 -29.41 5.38 -8.34
CA ALA A 110 -28.97 6.75 -8.27
C ALA A 110 -29.39 7.45 -6.96
N TRP A 111 -28.83 8.65 -6.74
CA TRP A 111 -29.22 9.52 -5.63
C TRP A 111 -30.50 10.28 -5.95
N THR A 112 -31.54 10.10 -5.15
CA THR A 112 -32.79 10.85 -5.29
C THR A 112 -32.67 12.26 -4.68
N PRO A 113 -33.53 13.22 -5.06
CA PRO A 113 -33.53 14.56 -4.45
C PRO A 113 -34.06 14.59 -3.01
N HIS A 114 -34.53 13.47 -2.46
CA HIS A 114 -35.05 13.40 -1.10
C HIS A 114 -33.92 13.47 -0.08
N VAL A 115 -33.93 14.52 0.74
CA VAL A 115 -32.98 14.75 1.83
C VAL A 115 -33.69 14.93 3.16
N VAL A 116 -33.12 14.39 4.23
CA VAL A 116 -33.60 14.48 5.60
C VAL A 116 -32.44 14.92 6.50
N ARG A 117 -32.70 15.74 7.50
CA ARG A 117 -31.67 16.12 8.46
C ARG A 117 -31.35 14.95 9.39
N ARG A 118 -30.06 14.66 9.60
CA ARG A 118 -29.62 13.65 10.56
C ARG A 118 -29.93 14.05 11.99
#